data_AF-A0A1J5D633-F1
#
_entry.id   AF-A0A1J5D633-F1
#
_cell.length_a   1.000
_cell.length_b   1.000
_cell.length_c   1.000
_cell.angle_alpha   90.00
_cell.angle_beta   90.00
_cell.angle_gamma   90.00
#
_symmetry.space_group_name_H-M   'P 1'
#
loop_
_entity.id
_entity.type
_entity.pdbx_description
1 polymer ?
#
loop_
_entity_poly.entity_id
_entity_poly.type
_entity_poly.pdbx_seq_one_letter_code
_entity_poly.pdbx_strand_id
1 'polypeptide(L)'
;MQVFSLFHSRIVGLTVDLFAYHPIPLDAIWSQSEIMDLNGVPVRVCSIDDLIELKRMAGRRQDLADIEELTKIKAIRRKKSGD
;
A
#
# COMPACT_ATOMS: atom_id res chain seq x y z
N MET A 1 -13.05 -5.91 -5.23
CA MET A 1 -12.38 -5.33 -4.05
C MET A 1 -13.47 -4.78 -3.13
N GLN A 2 -13.50 -5.23 -1.87
CA GLN A 2 -14.47 -4.74 -0.88
C GLN A 2 -13.73 -4.39 0.42
N VAL A 3 -13.97 -3.18 0.94
CA VAL A 3 -13.27 -2.60 2.09
C VAL A 3 -14.29 -1.98 3.03
N PHE A 4 -14.11 -2.18 4.34
CA PHE A 4 -14.86 -1.51 5.39
C PHE A 4 -13.94 -0.59 6.19
N SER A 5 -14.36 0.64 6.39
CA SER A 5 -13.68 1.56 7.29
C SER A 5 -14.18 1.35 8.72
N LEU A 6 -13.26 1.06 9.63
CA LEU A 6 -13.49 0.99 11.06
C LEU A 6 -13.09 2.33 11.68
N PHE A 7 -13.95 2.88 12.53
CA PHE A 7 -13.77 4.19 13.14
C PHE A 7 -13.51 4.05 14.63
N HIS A 8 -12.54 4.79 15.16
CA HIS A 8 -12.29 4.78 16.60
C HIS A 8 -13.31 5.66 17.33
N SER A 9 -14.06 5.08 18.28
CA SER A 9 -15.18 5.77 18.96
C SER A 9 -14.78 6.98 19.81
N ARG A 10 -13.50 7.09 20.19
CA ARG A 10 -12.98 8.15 21.08
C ARG A 10 -11.88 9.02 20.46
N ILE A 11 -11.36 8.65 19.29
CA ILE A 11 -10.24 9.36 18.65
C ILE A 11 -10.73 9.76 17.27
N VAL A 12 -11.12 11.03 17.16
CA VAL A 12 -11.63 11.60 15.91
C VAL A 12 -10.54 11.54 14.85
N GLY A 13 -10.89 11.05 13.66
CA GLY A 13 -9.97 10.95 12.52
C GLY A 13 -9.11 9.68 12.50
N LEU A 14 -9.10 8.86 13.56
CA LEU A 14 -8.45 7.55 13.51
C LEU A 14 -9.37 6.53 12.85
N THR A 15 -8.98 6.09 11.66
CA THR A 15 -9.69 5.09 10.87
C THR A 15 -8.78 3.96 10.43
N VAL A 16 -9.32 2.74 10.37
CA VAL A 16 -8.64 1.56 9.83
C VAL A 16 -9.49 0.97 8.72
N ASP A 17 -8.96 0.94 7.51
CA ASP A 17 -9.60 0.28 6.38
C ASP A 17 -9.26 -1.22 6.38
N LEU A 18 -10.28 -2.06 6.44
CA LEU A 18 -10.18 -3.52 6.45
C LEU A 18 -10.71 -4.08 5.13
N PHE A 19 -9.87 -4.80 4.39
CA PHE A 19 -10.32 -5.57 3.23
C PHE A 19 -11.15 -6.77 3.68
N ALA A 20 -12.44 -6.78 3.32
CA ALA A 20 -13.28 -7.98 3.42
C ALA A 20 -13.08 -8.89 2.20
N TYR A 21 -12.81 -8.29 1.03
CA TYR A 21 -12.41 -9.02 -0.17
C TYR A 21 -11.25 -8.31 -0.84
N HIS A 22 -10.07 -8.90 -0.73
CA HIS A 22 -8.84 -8.42 -1.33
C HIS A 22 -8.72 -8.98 -2.77
N PRO A 23 -8.47 -8.15 -3.79
CA PRO A 23 -8.49 -8.61 -5.19
C PRO A 23 -7.25 -9.42 -5.61
N ILE A 24 -6.17 -9.34 -4.83
CA ILE A 24 -4.92 -10.09 -5.03
C ILE A 24 -4.77 -11.12 -3.89
N PRO A 25 -4.32 -12.36 -4.14
CA PRO A 25 -4.09 -13.36 -3.10
C PRO A 25 -3.12 -12.86 -2.01
N LEU A 26 -3.47 -13.08 -0.74
CA LEU A 26 -2.69 -12.59 0.40
C LEU A 26 -1.25 -13.13 0.39
N ASP A 27 -1.08 -14.44 0.14
CA ASP A 27 0.24 -15.07 0.16
C ASP A 27 1.19 -14.47 -0.87
N ALA A 28 0.67 -14.06 -2.03
CA ALA A 28 1.45 -13.42 -3.08
C ALA A 28 2.00 -12.07 -2.60
N ILE A 29 1.12 -11.19 -2.10
CA ILE A 29 1.51 -9.87 -1.57
C ILE A 29 2.41 -10.01 -0.35
N TRP A 30 2.11 -10.98 0.52
CA TRP A 30 2.87 -11.22 1.73
C TRP A 30 4.30 -11.63 1.42
N SER A 31 4.50 -12.48 0.40
CA SER A 31 5.83 -12.91 -0.01
C SER A 31 6.71 -11.77 -0.54
N GLN A 32 6.11 -10.77 -1.17
CA GLN A 32 6.79 -9.61 -1.75
C GLN A 32 6.80 -8.37 -0.84
N SER A 33 6.18 -8.47 0.33
CA SER A 33 6.08 -7.35 1.27
C SER A 33 7.44 -6.90 1.82
N GLU A 34 7.53 -5.61 2.15
CA GLU A 34 8.71 -4.99 2.73
C GLU A 34 8.49 -4.77 4.24
N ILE A 35 9.55 -4.85 5.05
CA ILE A 35 9.52 -4.39 6.44
C ILE A 35 10.06 -2.97 6.50
N MET A 36 9.26 -2.05 7.04
CA MET A 36 9.64 -0.66 7.28
C MET A 36 9.74 -0.40 8.78
N ASP A 37 10.72 0.40 9.19
CA ASP A 37 10.79 0.90 10.56
C ASP A 37 9.93 2.15 10.72
N LEU A 38 8.92 2.08 11.57
CA LEU A 38 8.07 3.20 11.95
C LEU A 38 8.27 3.49 13.44
N ASN A 39 9.16 4.42 13.75
CA ASN A 39 9.51 4.83 15.12
C ASN A 39 9.98 3.66 16.00
N GLY A 40 10.86 2.80 15.48
CA GLY A 40 11.38 1.62 16.18
C GLY A 40 10.46 0.40 16.12
N VAL A 41 9.32 0.50 15.43
CA VAL A 41 8.38 -0.60 15.25
C VAL A 41 8.53 -1.15 13.83
N PRO A 42 8.95 -2.42 13.67
CA PRO A 42 8.98 -3.06 12.35
C PRO A 42 7.56 -3.34 11.88
N VAL A 43 7.15 -2.67 10.81
CA VAL A 43 5.83 -2.81 10.19
C VAL A 43 5.97 -3.38 8.80
N ARG A 44 5.18 -4.41 8.51
CA ARG A 44 5.11 -5.01 7.18
C ARG A 44 4.17 -4.20 6.29
N VAL A 45 4.65 -3.83 5.12
CA VAL A 45 3.90 -3.09 4.10
C VAL A 45 3.93 -3.84 2.77
N CYS A 46 2.90 -3.68 1.95
CA CYS A 46 2.93 -4.22 0.58
C CYS A 46 4.09 -3.61 -0.22
N SER A 47 4.58 -4.33 -1.24
CA SER A 47 5.57 -3.78 -2.16
C SER A 47 4.99 -2.57 -2.91
N ILE A 48 5.86 -1.73 -3.47
CA ILE A 48 5.42 -0.64 -4.35
C ILE A 48 4.65 -1.19 -5.57
N ASP A 49 5.01 -2.37 -6.06
CA ASP A 49 4.39 -2.98 -7.23
C ASP A 49 2.95 -3.43 -6.94
N ASP A 50 2.75 -4.11 -5.82
CA ASP A 50 1.42 -4.51 -5.35
C ASP A 50 0.55 -3.27 -5.07
N LEU A 51 1.14 -2.21 -4.49
CA LEU A 51 0.41 -0.96 -4.22
C LEU A 51 -0.05 -0.26 -5.50
N ILE A 52 0.77 -0.25 -6.55
CA ILE A 52 0.39 0.28 -7.86
C ILE A 52 -0.75 -0.56 -8.46
N GLU A 53 -0.68 -1.89 -8.37
CA GLU A 53 -1.72 -2.78 -8.87
C GLU A 53 -3.06 -2.54 -8.15
N LEU A 54 -3.03 -2.45 -6.82
CA LEU A 54 -4.20 -2.13 -6.00
C LEU A 54 -4.83 -0.80 -6.39
N LYS A 55 -4.02 0.24 -6.60
CA LYS A 55 -4.49 1.56 -7.03
C LYS A 55 -5.11 1.53 -8.43
N ARG A 56 -4.54 0.75 -9.36
CA ARG A 56 -5.11 0.55 -10.70
C ARG A 56 -6.47 -0.12 -10.64
N MET A 57 -6.61 -1.16 -9.80
CA MET A 57 -7.88 -1.87 -9.60
C MET A 57 -8.94 -1.00 -8.89
N ALA A 58 -8.53 -0.11 -7.99
CA ALA A 58 -9.43 0.83 -7.32
C ALA A 58 -10.00 1.88 -8.28
N GLY A 59 -9.19 2.35 -9.22
CA GLY A 59 -9.62 3.20 -10.34
C GLY A 59 -10.15 4.59 -9.95
N ARG A 60 -9.91 5.08 -8.73
CA ARG A 60 -10.36 6.42 -8.33
C ARG A 60 -9.48 7.47 -9.00
N ARG A 61 -10.04 8.64 -9.29
CA ARG A 61 -9.31 9.76 -9.92
C ARG A 61 -8.02 10.13 -9.17
N GLN A 62 -8.02 10.08 -7.84
CA GLN A 62 -6.83 10.34 -7.02
C GLN A 62 -5.75 9.26 -7.14
N ASP A 63 -6.14 8.00 -7.41
CA ASP A 63 -5.18 6.90 -7.51
C ASP A 63 -4.28 7.07 -8.76
N LEU A 64 -4.71 7.81 -9.79
CA LEU A 64 -3.89 8.11 -10.97
C LEU A 64 -2.64 8.93 -10.61
N ALA A 65 -2.79 9.98 -9.81
CA ALA A 65 -1.68 10.80 -9.35
C ALA A 65 -0.73 10.00 -8.45
N ASP A 66 -1.29 9.18 -7.56
CA ASP A 66 -0.51 8.32 -6.68
C ASP A 66 0.31 7.28 -7.47
N ILE A 67 -0.25 6.68 -8.52
CA ILE A 67 0.47 5.73 -9.39
C ILE A 67 1.66 6.41 -10.08
N GLU A 68 1.50 7.66 -10.53
CA GLU A 68 2.58 8.42 -11.16
C GLU A 68 3.75 8.63 -10.18
N GLU A 69 3.47 9.08 -8.96
CA GLU A 69 4.49 9.31 -7.94
C GLU A 69 5.17 7.99 -7.49
N LEU A 70 4.39 6.92 -7.28
CA LEU A 70 4.94 5.60 -6.96
C LEU A 70 5.88 5.08 -8.06
N THR A 71 5.56 5.34 -9.33
CA THR A 71 6.41 4.96 -10.46
C THR A 71 7.74 5.71 -10.44
N LYS A 72 7.74 7.02 -10.09
CA LYS A 72 8.97 7.81 -9.91
C LYS A 72 9.81 7.27 -8.75
N ILE A 73 9.21 6.95 -7.61
CA ILE A 73 9.89 6.37 -6.44
C ILE A 73 10.55 5.03 -6.82
N LYS A 74 9.83 4.17 -7.55
CA LYS A 74 10.36 2.88 -8.03
C LYS A 74 11.60 3.08 -8.91
N ALA A 75 11.57 4.04 -9.84
CA ALA A 75 12.71 4.33 -10.71
C ALA A 75 13.94 4.81 -9.93
N ILE A 76 13.75 5.63 -8.89
CA ILE A 76 14.83 6.11 -8.02
C ILE A 76 15.44 4.96 -7.22
N ARG A 77 14.61 4.09 -6.63
CA ARG A 77 15.07 2.91 -5.87
C ARG A 77 15.92 1.98 -6.74
N ARG A 78 15.47 1.70 -7.98
CA ARG A 78 16.22 0.86 -8.93
C ARG A 78 17.61 1.42 -9.25
N LYS A 79 17.75 2.74 -9.40
CA LYS A 79 19.05 3.38 -9.64
C LYS A 79 20.00 3.22 -8.45
N LYS A 80 19.49 3.33 -7.22
CA LYS A 80 20.29 3.17 -5.99
C LYS A 80 20.76 1.73 -5.74
N SER A 81 20.07 0.73 -6.28
CA SER A 81 20.46 -0.69 -6.13
C SER A 81 21.39 -1.19 -7.24
N GLY A 82 21.71 -0.35 -8.23
CA GLY A 82 22.58 -0.68 -9.36
C GLY A 82 23.95 0.01 -9.36
N ASP A 83 24.25 0.79 -8.31
CA ASP A 83 25.58 1.30 -7.92
C ASP A 83 26.12 0.46 -6.74
#